data_AF-A0A150N6H1-F1
#
_entry.id   AF-A0A150N6H1-F1
#
_cell.length_a   1.000
_cell.length_b   1.000
_cell.length_c   1.000
_cell.angle_alpha   90.00
_cell.angle_beta   90.00
_cell.angle_gamma   90.00
#
_symmetry.space_group_name_H-M   'P 1'
#
loop_
_entity.id
_entity.type
_entity.pdbx_description
1 polymer ?
#
loop_
_entity_poly.entity_id
_entity_poly.type
_entity_poly.pdbx_seq_one_letter_code
_entity_poly.pdbx_strand_id
1 'polypeptide(L)'
;MYRSFVHQLLRHYVTGSAIAVMGVGATLMLTTLGISWEEAKWLIGILLFSTMVMGTAESIVFRRDLAPIRRFFAAKEPDEELAAKALEQARRLPLLAVRRILGPHLFGLSIPGMGLTALCIHYRVLSLPYRYILYAFIGAILIASLHALIEFFLTTKACRSLMAHLLTKAGGIDEKRPPLPVPLKMKLQLTVLFSSTFPVLLFSLATEIKWSLAGPSASHWSYWP
;
A
#
# COMPACT_ATOMS: atom_id res chain seq x y z
N MET A 1 7.75 -25.32 5.01
CA MET A 1 6.63 -24.69 4.26
C MET A 1 6.23 -23.31 4.80
N TYR A 2 5.69 -23.21 6.02
CA TYR A 2 5.23 -21.92 6.59
C TYR A 2 6.27 -20.79 6.54
N ARG A 3 7.50 -21.04 6.99
CA ARG A 3 8.57 -20.03 6.95
C ARG A 3 8.85 -19.51 5.54
N SER A 4 8.87 -20.40 4.53
CA SER A 4 9.06 -20.02 3.12
C SER A 4 7.90 -19.18 2.61
N PHE A 5 6.66 -19.51 2.97
CA PHE A 5 5.47 -18.74 2.62
C PHE A 5 5.53 -17.33 3.22
N VAL A 6 5.87 -17.21 4.51
CA VAL A 6 6.00 -15.90 5.18
C VAL A 6 7.13 -15.06 4.57
N HIS A 7 8.28 -15.66 4.27
CA HIS A 7 9.38 -14.96 3.60
C HIS A 7 8.98 -14.46 2.21
N GLN A 8 8.22 -15.27 1.46
CA GLN A 8 7.73 -14.86 0.15
C GLN A 8 6.76 -13.68 0.24
N LEU A 9 5.81 -13.71 1.19
CA LEU A 9 4.91 -12.58 1.45
C LEU A 9 5.67 -11.31 1.84
N LEU A 10 6.64 -11.43 2.75
CA LEU A 10 7.43 -10.28 3.20
C LEU A 10 8.25 -9.69 2.05
N ARG A 11 8.87 -10.53 1.21
CA ARG A 11 9.64 -10.08 0.04
C ARG A 11 8.75 -9.38 -0.98
N HIS A 12 7.56 -9.91 -1.25
CA HIS A 12 6.60 -9.27 -2.15
C HIS A 12 6.17 -7.90 -1.63
N TYR A 13 5.84 -7.83 -0.35
CA TYR A 13 5.50 -6.57 0.32
C TYR A 13 6.62 -5.53 0.19
N VAL A 14 7.84 -5.87 0.61
CA VAL A 14 9.00 -4.95 0.56
C VAL A 14 9.27 -4.50 -0.87
N THR A 15 9.21 -5.42 -1.85
CA THR A 15 9.42 -5.08 -3.26
C THR A 15 8.32 -4.15 -3.77
N GLY A 16 7.06 -4.42 -3.42
CA GLY A 16 5.91 -3.60 -3.78
C GLY A 16 6.00 -2.19 -3.19
N SER A 17 6.36 -2.07 -1.91
CA SER A 17 6.56 -0.79 -1.25
C SER A 17 7.76 -0.03 -1.82
N ALA A 18 8.86 -0.72 -2.12
CA ALA A 18 10.03 -0.11 -2.73
C ALA A 18 9.73 0.47 -4.13
N ILE A 19 9.00 -0.28 -4.98
CA ILE A 19 8.56 0.20 -6.30
C ILE A 19 7.63 1.41 -6.16
N ALA A 20 6.67 1.36 -5.23
CA ALA A 20 5.72 2.45 -5.00
C ALA A 20 6.43 3.74 -4.51
N VAL A 21 7.33 3.61 -3.53
CA VAL A 21 8.04 4.74 -2.93
C VAL A 21 9.11 5.30 -3.87
N MET A 22 9.96 4.47 -4.45
CA MET A 22 11.07 4.93 -5.32
C MET A 22 10.58 5.30 -6.72
N GLY A 23 9.66 4.53 -7.30
CA GLY A 23 9.19 4.77 -8.67
C GLY A 23 8.30 6.00 -8.76
N VAL A 24 7.28 6.08 -7.90
CA VAL A 24 6.25 7.11 -7.99
C VAL A 24 6.50 8.25 -6.98
N GLY A 25 6.75 7.92 -5.72
CA GLY A 25 6.90 8.92 -4.65
C GLY A 25 8.14 9.80 -4.82
N ALA A 26 9.32 9.21 -5.02
CA ALA A 26 10.58 9.95 -5.13
C ALA A 26 10.62 10.81 -6.40
N THR A 27 10.14 10.30 -7.54
CA THR A 27 10.05 11.06 -8.79
C THR A 27 9.19 12.30 -8.62
N LEU A 28 8.03 12.19 -7.96
CA LEU A 28 7.17 13.33 -7.69
C LEU A 28 7.82 14.33 -6.72
N MET A 29 8.44 13.88 -5.62
CA MET A 29 9.07 14.82 -4.69
C MET A 29 10.26 15.56 -5.32
N LEU A 30 11.19 14.83 -5.94
CA LEU A 30 12.45 15.41 -6.43
C LEU A 30 12.28 16.30 -7.67
N THR A 31 11.29 16.02 -8.52
CA THR A 31 11.12 16.76 -9.79
C THR A 31 10.07 17.86 -9.73
N THR A 32 9.26 17.89 -8.66
CA THR A 32 8.09 18.79 -8.58
C THR A 32 8.27 19.85 -7.50
N LEU A 33 8.96 19.54 -6.40
CA LEU A 33 9.07 20.44 -5.26
C LEU A 33 10.45 21.13 -5.27
N GLY A 34 10.46 22.44 -5.52
CA GLY A 34 11.65 23.29 -5.40
C GLY A 34 12.00 23.59 -3.93
N ILE A 35 12.27 22.55 -3.15
CA ILE A 35 12.47 22.63 -1.69
C ILE A 35 13.95 22.87 -1.35
N SER A 36 14.21 23.70 -0.35
CA SER A 36 15.56 23.92 0.17
C SER A 36 16.12 22.68 0.87
N TRP A 37 17.45 22.53 0.92
CA TRP A 37 18.07 21.37 1.57
C TRP A 37 17.71 21.25 3.06
N GLU A 38 17.51 22.38 3.76
CA GLU A 38 17.10 22.38 5.18
C GLU A 38 15.68 21.85 5.37
N GLU A 39 14.73 22.29 4.55
CA GLU A 39 13.35 21.78 4.59
C GLU A 39 13.28 20.30 4.19
N ALA A 40 14.11 19.88 3.23
CA ALA A 40 14.22 18.49 2.81
C ALA A 40 14.61 17.56 3.98
N LYS A 41 15.56 17.97 4.84
CA LYS A 41 15.96 17.19 6.03
C LYS A 41 14.77 16.96 6.97
N TRP A 42 13.99 18.00 7.24
CA TRP A 42 12.81 17.90 8.10
C TRP A 42 11.74 16.99 7.50
N LEU A 43 11.46 17.12 6.20
CA LEU A 43 10.51 16.26 5.50
C LEU A 43 10.96 14.79 5.47
N ILE A 44 12.25 14.53 5.26
CA ILE A 44 12.82 13.18 5.34
C ILE A 44 12.66 12.63 6.77
N GLY A 45 12.95 13.43 7.80
CA GLY A 45 12.75 13.04 9.21
C GLY A 45 11.28 12.67 9.51
N ILE A 46 10.34 13.50 9.06
CA ILE A 46 8.90 13.24 9.19
C ILE A 46 8.51 11.94 8.47
N LEU A 47 9.03 11.72 7.26
CA LEU A 47 8.74 10.53 6.46
C LEU A 47 9.28 9.27 7.12
N LEU A 48 10.49 9.30 7.67
CA LEU A 48 11.09 8.18 8.39
C LEU A 48 10.27 7.83 9.65
N PHE A 49 9.93 8.83 10.47
CA PHE A 49 9.11 8.63 11.65
C PHE A 49 7.73 8.05 11.29
N SER A 50 7.06 8.63 10.30
CA SER A 50 5.75 8.17 9.82
C SER A 50 5.84 6.73 9.26
N THR A 51 6.93 6.38 8.60
CA THR A 51 7.19 5.03 8.11
C THR A 51 7.35 4.03 9.26
N MET A 52 7.97 4.42 10.37
CA MET A 52 8.07 3.58 11.56
C MET A 52 6.70 3.31 12.21
N VAL A 53 5.86 4.35 12.31
CA VAL A 53 4.49 4.23 12.83
C VAL A 53 3.66 3.30 11.94
N MET A 54 3.67 3.56 10.63
CA MET A 54 3.05 2.73 9.60
C MET A 54 3.49 1.27 9.70
N GLY A 55 4.79 1.02 9.68
CA GLY A 55 5.37 -0.33 9.70
C GLY A 55 5.01 -1.10 10.97
N THR A 56 4.94 -0.42 12.11
CA THR A 56 4.50 -1.02 13.38
C THR A 56 3.03 -1.40 13.34
N ALA A 57 2.15 -0.48 12.94
CA ALA A 57 0.71 -0.72 12.84
C ALA A 57 0.41 -1.87 11.86
N GLU A 58 1.06 -1.85 10.70
CA GLU A 58 0.89 -2.89 9.69
C GLU A 58 1.41 -4.25 10.15
N SER A 59 2.55 -4.29 10.83
CA SER A 59 3.13 -5.53 11.38
C SER A 59 2.20 -6.20 12.40
N ILE A 60 1.52 -5.41 13.23
CA ILE A 60 0.53 -5.94 14.19
C ILE A 60 -0.62 -6.62 13.46
N VAL A 61 -1.18 -5.95 12.44
CA VAL A 61 -2.31 -6.50 11.66
C VAL A 61 -1.87 -7.72 10.85
N PHE A 62 -0.68 -7.69 10.25
CA PHE A 62 -0.13 -8.81 9.50
C PHE A 62 0.06 -10.06 10.36
N ARG A 63 0.59 -9.90 11.58
CA ARG A 63 0.72 -11.00 12.54
C ARG A 63 -0.63 -11.60 12.91
N ARG A 64 -1.66 -10.77 13.06
CA ARG A 64 -3.04 -11.23 13.31
C ARG A 64 -3.61 -11.99 12.12
N ASP A 65 -3.41 -11.47 10.91
CA ASP A 65 -3.89 -12.10 9.68
C ASP A 65 -3.20 -13.45 9.40
N LEU A 66 -1.95 -13.65 9.84
CA LEU A 66 -1.25 -14.94 9.74
C LEU A 66 -1.53 -15.92 10.89
N ALA A 67 -2.17 -15.49 11.98
CA ALA A 67 -2.32 -16.31 13.17
C ALA A 67 -3.04 -17.65 12.93
N PRO A 68 -4.14 -17.75 12.14
CA PRO A 68 -4.81 -19.02 11.87
C PRO A 68 -3.92 -20.02 11.11
N ILE A 69 -3.16 -19.55 10.12
CA ILE A 69 -2.23 -20.38 9.34
C ILE A 69 -1.07 -20.81 10.23
N ARG A 70 -0.56 -19.92 11.09
CA ARG A 70 0.50 -20.24 12.06
C ARG A 70 0.05 -21.33 13.03
N ARG A 71 -1.19 -21.28 13.52
CA ARG A 71 -1.75 -22.29 14.43
C ARG A 71 -1.79 -23.67 13.78
N PHE A 72 -2.22 -23.76 12.52
CA PHE A 72 -2.19 -25.01 11.75
C PHE A 72 -0.78 -25.61 11.66
N PHE A 73 0.23 -24.83 11.28
CA PHE A 73 1.60 -25.34 11.16
C PHE A 73 2.33 -25.56 12.50
N ALA A 74 1.77 -25.06 13.61
CA ALA A 74 2.32 -25.26 14.95
C ALA A 74 1.72 -26.47 15.68
N ALA A 75 0.56 -26.98 15.22
CA ALA A 75 -0.06 -28.17 15.78
C ALA A 75 0.76 -29.43 15.43
N LYS A 76 0.99 -30.32 16.40
CA LYS A 76 1.66 -31.61 16.18
C LYS A 76 0.83 -32.53 15.30
N GLU A 77 -0.48 -32.56 15.54
CA GLU A 77 -1.47 -33.33 14.78
C GLU A 77 -2.63 -32.39 14.43
N PRO A 78 -2.57 -31.68 13.29
CA PRO A 78 -3.64 -30.78 12.89
C PRO A 78 -4.87 -31.58 12.47
N ASP A 79 -6.01 -31.28 13.08
CA ASP A 79 -7.30 -31.84 12.67
C ASP A 79 -7.84 -31.15 11.39
N GLU A 80 -8.88 -31.75 10.81
CA GLU A 80 -9.50 -31.26 9.57
C GLU A 80 -10.15 -29.88 9.75
N GLU A 81 -10.63 -29.56 10.96
CA GLU A 81 -11.24 -28.27 11.27
C GLU A 81 -10.20 -27.14 11.25
N LEU A 82 -9.01 -27.38 11.82
CA LEU A 82 -7.89 -26.46 11.82
C LEU A 82 -7.35 -26.26 10.40
N ALA A 83 -7.32 -27.32 9.59
CA ALA A 83 -7.00 -27.23 8.16
C ALA A 83 -8.00 -26.35 7.40
N ALA A 84 -9.30 -26.53 7.64
CA ALA A 84 -10.37 -25.75 7.01
C ALA A 84 -10.29 -24.25 7.41
N LYS A 85 -10.02 -23.94 8.68
CA LYS A 85 -9.82 -22.56 9.17
C LYS A 85 -8.59 -21.91 8.53
N ALA A 86 -7.48 -22.63 8.42
CA ALA A 86 -6.28 -22.14 7.76
C ALA A 86 -6.50 -21.92 6.25
N LEU A 87 -7.24 -22.81 5.59
CA LEU A 87 -7.58 -22.70 4.16
C LEU A 87 -8.44 -21.47 3.89
N GLU A 88 -9.46 -21.25 4.71
CA GLU A 88 -10.30 -20.06 4.64
C GLU A 88 -9.52 -18.78 4.85
N GLN A 89 -8.59 -18.78 5.82
CA GLN A 89 -7.72 -17.64 6.04
C GLN A 89 -6.81 -17.40 4.83
N ALA A 90 -6.21 -18.45 4.25
CA ALA A 90 -5.39 -18.35 3.05
C ALA A 90 -6.16 -17.76 1.85
N ARG A 91 -7.46 -18.09 1.71
CA ARG A 91 -8.34 -17.47 0.69
C ARG A 91 -8.58 -15.98 0.93
N ARG A 92 -8.70 -15.57 2.19
CA ARG A 92 -8.94 -14.17 2.58
C ARG A 92 -7.69 -13.31 2.54
N LEU A 93 -6.49 -13.90 2.64
CA LEU A 93 -5.22 -13.17 2.69
C LEU A 93 -5.03 -12.10 1.61
N PRO A 94 -5.36 -12.32 0.32
CA PRO A 94 -5.25 -11.27 -0.69
C PRO A 94 -6.09 -10.03 -0.38
N LEU A 95 -7.32 -10.20 0.10
CA LEU A 95 -8.18 -9.09 0.51
C LEU A 95 -7.71 -8.45 1.82
N LEU A 96 -7.22 -9.25 2.76
CA LEU A 96 -6.63 -8.75 4.00
C LEU A 96 -5.37 -7.91 3.73
N ALA A 97 -4.60 -8.26 2.68
CA ALA A 97 -3.47 -7.46 2.22
C ALA A 97 -3.94 -6.10 1.68
N VAL A 98 -4.97 -6.06 0.83
CA VAL A 98 -5.58 -4.78 0.37
C VAL A 98 -6.05 -3.94 1.55
N ARG A 99 -6.75 -4.55 2.51
CA ARG A 99 -7.21 -3.86 3.73
C ARG A 99 -6.04 -3.30 4.55
N ARG A 100 -4.93 -4.04 4.66
CA ARG A 100 -3.71 -3.56 5.33
C ARG A 100 -3.12 -2.34 4.63
N ILE A 101 -3.04 -2.37 3.31
CA ILE A 101 -2.46 -1.27 2.53
C ILE A 101 -3.36 -0.01 2.56
N LEU A 102 -4.67 -0.16 2.34
CA LEU A 102 -5.59 0.98 2.36
C LEU A 102 -5.94 1.46 3.78
N GLY A 103 -5.68 0.66 4.80
CA GLY A 103 -5.95 0.97 6.20
C GLY A 103 -4.68 1.38 6.95
N PRO A 104 -4.11 0.51 7.79
CA PRO A 104 -2.98 0.84 8.67
C PRO A 104 -1.74 1.35 7.92
N HIS A 105 -1.51 0.95 6.67
CA HIS A 105 -0.40 1.47 5.88
C HIS A 105 -0.65 2.92 5.43
N LEU A 106 -1.72 3.18 4.68
CA LEU A 106 -2.07 4.53 4.21
C LEU A 106 -2.22 5.51 5.37
N PHE A 107 -3.03 5.16 6.39
CA PHE A 107 -3.31 6.07 7.50
C PHE A 107 -2.17 6.12 8.52
N GLY A 108 -1.47 5.01 8.73
CA GLY A 108 -0.29 4.98 9.62
C GLY A 108 0.88 5.78 9.08
N LEU A 109 0.96 5.99 7.75
CA LEU A 109 1.90 6.93 7.14
C LEU A 109 1.33 8.35 7.10
N SER A 110 0.10 8.51 6.60
CA SER A 110 -0.46 9.83 6.29
C SER A 110 -0.80 10.65 7.53
N ILE A 111 -1.39 10.05 8.58
CA ILE A 111 -1.78 10.79 9.78
C ILE A 111 -0.55 11.43 10.48
N PRO A 112 0.50 10.69 10.85
CA PRO A 112 1.69 11.30 11.44
C PRO A 112 2.40 12.23 10.45
N GLY A 113 2.47 11.88 9.16
CA GLY A 113 3.14 12.69 8.15
C GLY A 113 2.47 14.06 7.96
N MET A 114 1.15 14.07 7.78
CA MET A 114 0.35 15.29 7.65
C MET A 114 0.39 16.11 8.94
N GLY A 115 0.23 15.47 10.10
CA GLY A 115 0.21 16.15 11.40
C GLY A 115 1.53 16.83 11.73
N LEU A 116 2.65 16.12 11.57
CA LEU A 116 3.98 16.69 11.80
C LEU A 116 4.35 17.76 10.77
N THR A 117 3.99 17.55 9.50
CA THR A 117 4.21 18.58 8.47
C THR A 117 3.42 19.85 8.78
N ALA A 118 2.14 19.73 9.18
CA ALA A 118 1.32 20.86 9.58
C ALA A 118 1.90 21.61 10.80
N LEU A 119 2.47 20.87 11.76
CA LEU A 119 3.14 21.43 12.92
C LEU A 119 4.41 22.19 12.54
N CYS A 120 5.24 21.62 11.65
CA CYS A 120 6.44 22.28 11.15
C CYS A 120 6.12 23.54 10.33
N ILE A 121 5.04 23.54 9.55
CA ILE A 121 4.55 24.75 8.86
C ILE A 121 4.10 25.80 9.89
N HIS A 122 3.36 25.39 10.93
CA HIS A 122 2.88 26.30 11.97
C HIS A 122 4.03 27.03 12.69
N TYR A 123 5.10 26.30 13.03
CA TYR A 123 6.30 26.88 13.64
C TYR A 123 7.28 27.52 12.65
N ARG A 124 6.90 27.65 11.37
CA ARG A 124 7.74 28.22 10.29
C ARG A 124 9.07 27.49 10.08
N VAL A 125 9.14 26.22 10.47
CA VAL A 125 10.24 25.30 10.14
C VAL A 125 10.17 24.92 8.65
N LEU A 126 8.96 24.82 8.11
CA LEU A 126 8.69 24.62 6.69
C LEU A 126 7.95 25.85 6.13
N SER A 127 8.36 26.32 4.96
CA SER A 127 7.71 27.44 4.26
C SER A 127 6.61 27.00 3.29
N LEU A 128 6.14 25.75 3.42
CA LEU A 128 5.18 25.13 2.51
C LEU A 128 3.73 25.55 2.82
N PRO A 129 2.93 25.93 1.81
CA PRO A 129 1.48 26.09 1.96
C PRO A 129 0.77 24.82 2.44
N TYR A 130 -0.20 24.96 3.36
CA TYR A 130 -1.00 23.83 3.87
C TYR A 130 -1.70 23.01 2.78
N ARG A 131 -2.05 23.61 1.64
CA ARG A 131 -2.65 22.90 0.49
C ARG A 131 -1.78 21.74 -0.02
N TYR A 132 -0.47 21.78 0.18
CA TYR A 132 0.43 20.70 -0.24
C TYR A 132 0.31 19.45 0.63
N ILE A 133 -0.16 19.59 1.86
CA ILE A 133 -0.54 18.44 2.68
C ILE A 133 -1.73 17.70 2.03
N LEU A 134 -2.71 18.44 1.51
CA LEU A 134 -3.85 17.85 0.81
C LEU A 134 -3.42 17.14 -0.48
N TYR A 135 -2.56 17.77 -1.31
CA TYR A 135 -2.05 17.13 -2.52
C TYR A 135 -1.22 15.88 -2.21
N ALA A 136 -0.37 15.92 -1.17
CA ALA A 136 0.39 14.77 -0.71
C ALA A 136 -0.54 13.64 -0.25
N PHE A 137 -1.63 13.95 0.45
CA PHE A 137 -2.60 12.95 0.90
C PHE A 137 -3.36 12.31 -0.26
N ILE A 138 -3.80 13.11 -1.25
CA ILE A 138 -4.42 12.59 -2.48
C ILE A 138 -3.42 11.67 -3.19
N GLY A 139 -2.17 12.11 -3.36
CA GLY A 139 -1.11 11.29 -3.94
C GLY A 139 -0.87 9.99 -3.18
N ALA A 140 -0.89 10.03 -1.84
CA ALA A 140 -0.76 8.85 -1.00
C ALA A 140 -1.91 7.86 -1.21
N ILE A 141 -3.17 8.33 -1.35
CA ILE A 141 -4.33 7.48 -1.66
C ILE A 141 -4.13 6.77 -2.99
N LEU A 142 -3.71 7.51 -4.03
CA LEU A 142 -3.44 6.94 -5.36
C LEU A 142 -2.37 5.84 -5.24
N ILE A 143 -1.19 6.18 -4.70
CA ILE A 143 -0.06 5.27 -4.61
C ILE A 143 -0.40 4.04 -3.75
N ALA A 144 -1.07 4.22 -2.61
CA ALA A 144 -1.52 3.12 -1.76
C ALA A 144 -2.51 2.20 -2.49
N SER A 145 -3.38 2.76 -3.33
CA SER A 145 -4.33 1.98 -4.13
C SER A 145 -3.62 1.11 -5.17
N LEU A 146 -2.61 1.66 -5.86
CA LEU A 146 -1.77 0.87 -6.76
C LEU A 146 -0.99 -0.21 -6.01
N HIS A 147 -0.38 0.15 -4.87
CA HIS A 147 0.37 -0.78 -4.03
C HIS A 147 -0.52 -1.93 -3.54
N ALA A 148 -1.76 -1.64 -3.12
CA ALA A 148 -2.74 -2.63 -2.69
C ALA A 148 -3.09 -3.61 -3.83
N LEU A 149 -3.22 -3.12 -5.06
CA LEU A 149 -3.51 -3.96 -6.22
C LEU A 149 -2.35 -4.90 -6.55
N ILE A 150 -1.11 -4.39 -6.56
CA ILE A 150 0.10 -5.20 -6.78
C ILE A 150 0.17 -6.30 -5.70
N GLU A 151 0.00 -5.91 -4.44
CA GLU A 151 0.06 -6.82 -3.30
C GLU A 151 -1.04 -7.89 -3.35
N PHE A 152 -2.24 -7.53 -3.80
CA PHE A 152 -3.34 -8.47 -4.02
C PHE A 152 -2.96 -9.60 -4.98
N PHE A 153 -2.37 -9.27 -6.13
CA PHE A 153 -1.97 -10.26 -7.12
C PHE A 153 -0.79 -11.12 -6.66
N LEU A 154 0.22 -10.50 -6.05
CA LEU A 154 1.38 -11.20 -5.50
C LEU A 154 0.98 -12.15 -4.36
N THR A 155 0.10 -11.70 -3.46
CA THR A 155 -0.43 -12.52 -2.37
C THR A 155 -1.30 -13.66 -2.91
N THR A 156 -2.14 -13.40 -3.90
CA THR A 156 -2.93 -14.45 -4.57
C THR A 156 -2.03 -15.53 -5.15
N LYS A 157 -0.94 -15.15 -5.83
CA LYS A 157 0.03 -16.10 -6.39
C LYS A 157 0.71 -16.93 -5.31
N ALA A 158 1.19 -16.28 -4.23
CA ALA A 158 1.85 -16.96 -3.11
C ALA A 158 0.91 -17.94 -2.36
N CYS A 159 -0.37 -17.59 -2.23
CA CYS A 159 -1.35 -18.44 -1.54
C CYS A 159 -1.72 -19.71 -2.31
N ARG A 160 -1.48 -19.81 -3.63
CA ARG A 160 -1.88 -20.99 -4.42
C ARG A 160 -1.31 -22.30 -3.89
N SER A 161 0.00 -22.35 -3.65
CA SER A 161 0.67 -23.56 -3.15
C SER A 161 0.22 -23.89 -1.72
N LEU A 162 0.05 -22.86 -0.89
CA LEU A 162 -0.45 -23.02 0.47
C LEU A 162 -1.86 -23.60 0.49
N MET A 163 -2.76 -23.05 -0.32
CA MET A 163 -4.14 -23.52 -0.43
C MET A 163 -4.21 -24.96 -0.92
N ALA A 164 -3.41 -25.33 -1.93
CA ALA A 164 -3.36 -26.71 -2.44
C ALA A 164 -2.96 -27.71 -1.34
N HIS A 165 -1.99 -27.35 -0.49
CA HIS A 165 -1.58 -28.19 0.64
C HIS A 165 -2.64 -28.27 1.75
N LEU A 166 -3.32 -27.16 2.04
CA LEU A 166 -4.37 -27.14 3.06
C LEU A 166 -5.62 -27.90 2.61
N LEU A 167 -5.93 -27.88 1.31
CA LEU A 167 -7.02 -28.63 0.70
C LEU A 167 -6.86 -30.14 0.90
N THR A 168 -5.67 -30.69 0.66
CA THR A 168 -5.42 -32.13 0.85
C THR A 168 -5.50 -32.56 2.32
N LYS A 169 -5.31 -31.62 3.25
CA LYS A 169 -5.41 -31.85 4.70
C LYS A 169 -6.81 -31.60 5.29
N ALA A 170 -7.70 -30.93 4.55
CA ALA A 170 -9.04 -30.59 5.01
C ALA A 170 -10.12 -31.65 4.68
N GLY A 171 -9.74 -32.81 4.12
CA GLY A 171 -10.61 -33.99 4.10
C GLY A 171 -11.98 -33.84 3.39
N GLY A 172 -12.07 -33.09 2.29
CA GLY A 172 -13.34 -32.94 1.53
C GLY A 172 -14.39 -32.03 2.19
N ILE A 173 -14.16 -31.52 3.41
CA ILE A 173 -15.01 -30.52 4.10
C ILE A 173 -15.20 -29.25 3.24
N ASP A 174 -14.29 -29.01 2.31
CA ASP A 174 -14.24 -27.83 1.46
C ASP A 174 -15.23 -27.83 0.28
N GLU A 175 -15.78 -28.98 -0.13
CA GLU A 175 -16.77 -29.05 -1.23
C GLU A 175 -18.06 -28.25 -0.94
N LYS A 176 -18.34 -27.97 0.35
CA LYS A 176 -19.50 -27.21 0.79
C LYS A 176 -19.24 -25.70 0.96
N ARG A 177 -18.02 -25.21 0.73
CA ARG A 177 -17.66 -23.81 1.03
C ARG A 177 -17.76 -22.89 -0.21
N PRO A 178 -18.18 -21.63 -0.03
CA PRO A 178 -18.45 -20.71 -1.12
C PRO A 178 -17.20 -20.43 -1.98
N PRO A 179 -17.39 -20.06 -3.26
CA PRO A 179 -16.30 -19.85 -4.21
C PRO A 179 -15.35 -18.72 -3.79
N LEU A 180 -14.22 -18.63 -4.51
CA LEU A 180 -13.16 -17.65 -4.28
C LEU A 180 -13.72 -16.24 -3.97
N PRO A 181 -13.14 -15.51 -3.00
CA PRO A 181 -13.69 -14.22 -2.55
C PRO A 181 -13.74 -13.13 -3.62
N VAL A 182 -13.01 -13.28 -4.73
CA VAL A 182 -12.94 -12.28 -5.80
C VAL A 182 -13.06 -12.97 -7.17
N PRO A 183 -14.09 -12.65 -7.97
CA PRO A 183 -14.29 -13.25 -9.28
C PRO A 183 -13.26 -12.73 -10.29
N LEU A 184 -12.95 -13.56 -11.30
CA LEU A 184 -11.96 -13.23 -12.35
C LEU A 184 -12.32 -11.92 -13.08
N LYS A 185 -13.60 -11.68 -13.35
CA LYS A 185 -14.11 -10.46 -13.98
C LYS A 185 -13.66 -9.19 -13.23
N MET A 186 -13.79 -9.21 -11.90
CA MET A 186 -13.39 -8.08 -11.05
C MET A 186 -11.88 -7.86 -11.08
N LYS A 187 -11.08 -8.94 -11.12
CA LYS A 187 -9.62 -8.84 -11.27
C LYS A 187 -9.24 -8.17 -12.59
N LEU A 188 -9.88 -8.55 -13.69
CA LEU A 188 -9.64 -7.96 -15.01
C LEU A 188 -10.05 -6.48 -15.06
N GLN A 189 -11.23 -6.15 -14.53
CA GLN A 189 -11.71 -4.77 -14.46
C GLN A 189 -10.77 -3.87 -13.65
N LEU A 190 -10.29 -4.34 -12.49
CA LEU A 190 -9.34 -3.59 -11.67
C LEU A 190 -8.01 -3.37 -12.39
N THR A 191 -7.47 -4.38 -13.07
CA THR A 191 -6.24 -4.22 -13.84
C THR A 191 -6.39 -3.20 -14.95
N VAL A 192 -7.48 -3.28 -15.74
CA VAL A 192 -7.73 -2.32 -16.83
C VAL A 192 -7.88 -0.91 -16.27
N LEU A 193 -8.71 -0.74 -15.24
CA LEU A 193 -8.97 0.56 -14.61
C LEU A 193 -7.69 1.19 -14.05
N PHE A 194 -6.86 0.43 -13.34
CA PHE A 194 -5.62 0.97 -12.77
C PHE A 194 -4.58 1.24 -13.86
N SER A 195 -4.42 0.39 -14.86
CA SER A 195 -3.45 0.64 -15.93
C SER A 195 -3.78 1.88 -16.76
N SER A 196 -5.06 2.22 -16.94
CA SER A 196 -5.48 3.39 -17.73
C SER A 196 -5.64 4.66 -16.90
N THR A 197 -6.34 4.58 -15.76
CA THR A 197 -6.74 5.77 -15.00
C THR A 197 -5.65 6.25 -14.04
N PHE A 198 -4.85 5.34 -13.48
CA PHE A 198 -3.82 5.72 -12.50
C PHE A 198 -2.76 6.68 -13.07
N PRO A 199 -2.16 6.45 -14.26
CA PRO A 199 -1.18 7.37 -14.82
C PRO A 199 -1.75 8.77 -15.09
N VAL A 200 -3.00 8.82 -15.57
CA VAL A 200 -3.70 10.08 -15.84
C VAL A 200 -3.90 10.87 -14.54
N LEU A 201 -4.44 10.24 -13.49
CA LEU A 201 -4.66 10.91 -12.21
C LEU A 201 -3.34 11.38 -11.57
N LEU A 202 -2.28 10.57 -11.66
CA LEU A 202 -0.98 10.92 -11.13
C LEU A 202 -0.36 12.10 -11.89
N PHE A 203 -0.47 12.11 -13.23
CA PHE A 203 0.00 13.20 -14.07
C PHE A 203 -0.77 14.50 -13.83
N SER A 204 -2.10 14.42 -13.70
CA SER A 204 -2.95 15.56 -13.34
C SER A 204 -2.53 16.13 -11.98
N LEU A 205 -2.35 15.29 -10.97
CA LEU A 205 -1.92 15.73 -9.64
C LEU A 205 -0.53 16.39 -9.69
N ALA A 206 0.42 15.80 -10.41
CA ALA A 206 1.76 16.36 -10.56
C ALA A 206 1.72 17.74 -11.24
N THR A 207 0.90 17.88 -12.29
CA THR A 207 0.71 19.13 -13.02
C THR A 207 0.11 20.22 -12.13
N GLU A 208 -0.91 19.89 -11.33
CA GLU A 208 -1.51 20.81 -10.36
C GLU A 208 -0.50 21.28 -9.31
N ILE A 209 0.34 20.37 -8.78
CA ILE A 209 1.40 20.75 -7.85
C ILE A 209 2.37 21.72 -8.52
N LYS A 210 2.86 21.44 -9.73
CA LYS A 210 3.78 22.34 -10.47
C LYS A 210 3.13 23.70 -10.74
N TRP A 211 1.90 23.71 -11.23
CA TRP A 211 1.18 24.94 -11.55
C TRP A 211 0.98 25.81 -10.30
N SER A 212 0.60 25.19 -9.18
CA SER A 212 0.41 25.90 -7.93
C SER A 212 1.71 26.46 -7.31
N LEU A 213 2.87 25.92 -7.68
CA LEU A 213 4.19 26.42 -7.28
C LEU A 213 4.65 27.60 -8.14
N ALA A 214 4.20 27.68 -9.41
CA ALA A 214 4.66 28.68 -10.38
C ALA A 214 4.16 30.13 -10.10
N GLY A 215 3.21 30.32 -9.18
CA GLY A 215 2.71 31.63 -8.76
C GLY A 215 1.94 32.41 -9.85
N PRO A 216 1.18 33.47 -9.49
CA PRO A 216 0.43 34.29 -10.45
C PRO A 216 1.30 35.16 -11.37
N SER A 217 2.62 35.17 -11.18
CA SER A 217 3.58 36.03 -11.91
C SER A 217 4.19 35.37 -13.15
N ALA A 218 3.83 34.12 -13.47
CA ALA A 218 4.04 33.58 -14.81
C ALA A 218 3.00 34.23 -15.72
N SER A 219 3.33 35.44 -16.18
CA SER A 219 2.55 36.26 -17.10
C SER A 219 1.83 35.41 -18.14
N HIS A 220 0.50 35.44 -18.02
CA HIS A 220 -0.43 35.25 -19.11
C HIS A 220 0.14 35.84 -20.42
N TRP A 221 0.02 35.10 -21.54
CA TRP A 221 0.21 35.57 -22.94
C TRP A 221 1.61 35.54 -23.57
N SER A 222 2.24 34.37 -23.76
CA SER A 222 3.33 34.25 -24.76
C SER A 222 3.49 32.86 -25.40
N TYR A 223 2.38 32.15 -25.64
CA TYR A 223 2.41 30.86 -26.36
C TYR A 223 1.83 30.91 -27.78
N TRP A 224 1.85 32.07 -28.44
CA TRP A 224 1.65 32.13 -29.89
C TRP A 224 2.76 32.98 -30.51
N PRO A 225 3.49 32.48 -31.54
CA PRO A 225 4.29 33.33 -32.41
C PRO A 225 3.41 34.29 -33.23
#